data_AF-A0A7S3TA97-F1
#
_entry.id   AF-A0A7S3TA97-F1
#
_cell.length_a   1.000
_cell.length_b   1.000
_cell.length_c   1.000
_cell.angle_alpha   90.00
_cell.angle_beta   90.00
_cell.angle_gamma   90.00
#
_symmetry.space_group_name_H-M   'P 1'
#
loop_
_entity.id
_entity.type
_entity.pdbx_description
1 polymer ?
#
loop_
_entity_poly.entity_id
_entity_poly.type
_entity_poly.pdbx_seq_one_letter_code
_entity_poly.pdbx_strand_id
1 'polypeptide(L)'
;VKIMGEKKDGWCGHIMASDLLDNGVIREGSLILENVEMDYVSQKDVGKGGVRFENAIGSSNTYSRIKDSVIHDGLDWGLSIVSSNNIEIIDNTIVGWRAVGVKIDKTQNITFTGNLIGDVRARVWTALGMVV
;
A
#
# COMPACT_ATOMS: atom_id res chain seq x y z
N VAL A 1 -9.27 -3.28 -14.40
CA VAL A 1 -10.21 -2.69 -13.40
C VAL A 1 -9.58 -1.43 -12.84
N LYS A 2 -10.35 -0.38 -12.51
CA LYS A 2 -9.81 0.82 -11.86
C LYS A 2 -10.43 1.02 -10.48
N ILE A 3 -9.59 1.22 -9.47
CA ILE A 3 -9.97 1.66 -8.12
C ILE A 3 -9.46 3.09 -7.98
N MET A 4 -10.36 4.01 -7.64
CA MET A 4 -10.00 5.42 -7.49
C MET A 4 -10.47 5.97 -6.15
N GLY A 5 -9.58 6.70 -5.48
CA GLY A 5 -9.95 7.55 -4.36
C GLY A 5 -10.51 8.90 -4.81
N GLU A 6 -11.11 9.62 -3.87
CA GLU A 6 -11.46 11.02 -4.06
C GLU A 6 -10.20 11.88 -3.91
N LYS A 7 -10.05 12.93 -4.72
CA LYS A 7 -8.97 13.93 -4.59
C LYS A 7 -9.49 15.16 -3.86
N LYS A 8 -9.83 15.01 -2.57
CA LYS A 8 -10.43 16.10 -1.79
C LYS A 8 -9.84 16.18 -0.39
N ASP A 9 -9.43 17.39 0.00
CA ASP A 9 -9.02 17.74 1.37
C ASP A 9 -7.96 16.82 2.01
N GLY A 10 -7.07 16.23 1.19
CA GLY A 10 -6.01 15.33 1.67
C GLY A 10 -6.47 13.91 1.98
N TRP A 11 -7.75 13.60 1.76
CA TRP A 11 -8.33 12.27 1.85
C TRP A 11 -8.27 11.60 0.48
N CYS A 12 -7.91 10.33 0.47
CA CYS A 12 -7.79 9.48 -0.72
C CYS A 12 -8.25 8.07 -0.36
N GLY A 13 -8.34 7.18 -1.36
CA GLY A 13 -8.72 5.79 -1.16
C GLY A 13 -7.66 4.99 -0.41
N HIS A 14 -8.08 3.91 0.26
CA HIS A 14 -7.16 2.96 0.88
C HIS A 14 -7.64 1.54 0.66
N ILE A 15 -6.72 0.65 0.32
CA ILE A 15 -6.95 -0.79 0.24
C ILE A 15 -6.10 -1.45 1.32
N MET A 16 -6.71 -2.30 2.15
CA MET A 16 -6.02 -2.95 3.25
C MET A 16 -6.41 -4.42 3.37
N ALA A 17 -5.41 -5.28 3.53
CA ALA A 17 -5.58 -6.64 4.04
C ALA A 17 -4.96 -6.74 5.44
N SER A 18 -5.69 -7.39 6.34
CA SER A 18 -5.30 -7.66 7.72
C SER A 18 -6.04 -8.92 8.16
N ASP A 19 -5.41 -9.71 9.01
CA ASP A 19 -6.14 -10.72 9.76
C ASP A 19 -7.02 -10.01 10.81
N LEU A 20 -8.20 -10.56 11.06
CA LEU A 20 -9.15 -10.00 12.02
C LEU A 20 -9.53 -11.06 13.06
N LEU A 21 -9.59 -10.65 14.32
CA LEU A 21 -10.15 -11.49 15.37
C LEU A 21 -11.68 -11.38 15.35
N ASP A 22 -12.36 -12.48 15.08
CA ASP A 22 -13.81 -12.58 15.10
C ASP A 22 -14.23 -13.69 16.07
N ASN A 23 -14.77 -13.32 17.23
CA ASN A 23 -15.25 -14.24 18.26
C ASN A 23 -14.24 -15.35 18.66
N GLY A 24 -12.98 -15.00 18.81
CA GLY A 24 -11.91 -15.93 19.19
C GLY A 24 -11.34 -16.75 18.03
N VAL A 25 -11.85 -16.57 16.81
CA VAL A 25 -11.33 -17.17 15.59
C VAL A 25 -10.60 -16.10 14.78
N ILE A 26 -9.41 -16.43 14.27
CA ILE A 26 -8.70 -15.56 13.35
C ILE A 26 -9.30 -15.74 11.96
N ARG A 27 -9.79 -14.66 11.36
CA ARG A 27 -10.14 -14.57 9.94
C ARG A 27 -8.94 -14.04 9.18
N GLU A 28 -8.37 -14.89 8.34
CA GLU A 28 -7.19 -14.55 7.57
C GLU A 28 -7.57 -13.60 6.42
N GLY A 29 -6.92 -12.44 6.39
CA GLY A 29 -7.11 -11.45 5.35
C GLY A 29 -6.17 -11.69 4.17
N SER A 30 -6.69 -11.61 2.95
CA SER A 30 -5.87 -11.67 1.74
C SER A 30 -6.34 -10.67 0.70
N LEU A 31 -5.43 -10.30 -0.20
CA LEU A 31 -5.68 -9.42 -1.33
C LEU A 31 -5.00 -9.96 -2.57
N ILE A 32 -5.79 -10.20 -3.62
CA ILE A 32 -5.30 -10.54 -4.96
C ILE A 32 -5.75 -9.44 -5.92
N LEU A 33 -4.78 -8.70 -6.47
CA LEU A 33 -4.99 -7.66 -7.46
C LEU A 33 -4.08 -7.91 -8.66
N GLU A 34 -4.68 -8.22 -9.81
CA GLU A 34 -3.94 -8.46 -11.05
C GLU A 34 -4.55 -7.61 -12.18
N ASN A 35 -3.72 -6.91 -12.95
CA ASN A 35 -4.16 -6.01 -14.02
C ASN A 35 -5.13 -4.91 -13.55
N VAL A 36 -4.81 -4.28 -12.41
CA VAL A 36 -5.62 -3.22 -11.77
C VAL A 36 -4.87 -1.90 -11.77
N GLU A 37 -5.58 -0.81 -12.04
CA GLU A 37 -5.12 0.56 -11.82
C GLU A 37 -5.68 1.08 -10.50
N MET A 38 -4.81 1.60 -9.64
CA MET A 38 -5.12 2.20 -8.34
C MET A 38 -4.65 3.65 -8.35
N ASP A 39 -5.60 4.56 -8.44
CA ASP A 39 -5.39 5.99 -8.66
C ASP A 39 -5.87 6.80 -7.45
N TYR A 40 -5.12 7.83 -7.06
CA TYR A 40 -5.40 8.66 -5.88
C TYR A 40 -5.70 7.82 -4.62
N VAL A 41 -4.79 6.90 -4.31
CA VAL A 41 -4.79 6.15 -3.06
C VAL A 41 -3.73 6.71 -2.12
N SER A 42 -3.91 6.63 -0.80
CA SER A 42 -3.06 7.21 0.27
C SER A 42 -3.45 8.61 0.73
N GLN A 43 -3.83 8.70 2.00
CA GLN A 43 -4.11 9.93 2.73
C GLN A 43 -2.83 10.69 3.08
N LYS A 44 -2.90 12.01 2.95
CA LYS A 44 -1.80 12.93 3.23
C LYS A 44 -1.38 12.91 4.70
N ASP A 45 -0.07 12.87 4.96
CA ASP A 45 0.57 13.08 6.28
C ASP A 45 0.22 12.06 7.39
N VAL A 46 -0.41 10.92 7.07
CA VAL A 46 -0.77 9.90 8.07
C VAL A 46 0.18 8.70 8.12
N GLY A 47 1.17 8.62 7.23
CA GLY A 47 2.10 7.49 7.17
C GLY A 47 1.44 6.16 6.80
N LYS A 48 0.24 6.22 6.21
CA LYS A 48 -0.53 5.06 5.77
C LYS A 48 -0.47 4.95 4.25
N GLY A 49 0.07 3.82 3.77
CA GLY A 49 0.10 3.48 2.35
C GLY A 49 -1.26 3.55 1.66
N GLY A 50 -1.27 3.77 0.35
CA GLY A 50 -2.45 3.62 -0.48
C GLY A 50 -2.93 2.18 -0.53
N VAL A 51 -1.97 1.24 -0.64
CA VAL A 51 -2.21 -0.20 -0.44
C VAL A 51 -1.42 -0.69 0.77
N ARG A 52 -2.07 -1.46 1.63
CA ARG A 52 -1.53 -1.86 2.93
C ARG A 52 -1.76 -3.33 3.23
N PHE A 53 -0.71 -3.97 3.71
CA PHE A 53 -0.76 -5.24 4.41
C PHE A 53 -0.31 -4.98 5.84
N GLU A 54 -1.24 -5.09 6.79
CA GLU A 54 -1.00 -4.78 8.20
C GLU A 54 -1.49 -5.96 9.02
N ASN A 55 -0.59 -6.68 9.69
CA ASN A 55 -0.94 -7.90 10.43
C ASN A 55 -1.71 -8.93 9.59
N ALA A 56 -1.42 -9.02 8.28
CA ALA A 56 -1.87 -10.11 7.42
C ALA A 56 -0.84 -11.23 7.50
N ILE A 57 -0.79 -11.92 8.64
CA ILE A 57 0.19 -12.97 8.91
C ILE A 57 -0.21 -14.23 8.16
N GLY A 58 -1.50 -14.55 8.17
CA GLY A 58 -2.11 -15.69 7.50
C GLY A 58 -1.53 -17.03 7.97
N SER A 59 -2.11 -18.10 7.43
CA SER A 59 -1.52 -19.44 7.45
C SER A 59 -0.67 -19.69 6.20
N SER A 60 -0.02 -20.85 6.11
CA SER A 60 0.69 -21.27 4.89
C SER A 60 -0.21 -21.44 3.66
N ASN A 61 -1.53 -21.43 3.85
CA ASN A 61 -2.51 -21.55 2.75
C ASN A 61 -3.06 -20.20 2.29
N THR A 62 -2.71 -19.11 2.99
CA THR A 62 -3.16 -17.77 2.66
C THR A 62 -1.98 -16.95 2.15
N TYR A 63 -2.17 -16.34 0.99
CA TYR A 63 -1.19 -15.46 0.38
C TYR A 63 -1.90 -14.25 -0.22
N SER A 64 -1.14 -13.18 -0.43
CA SER A 64 -1.59 -12.02 -1.18
C SER A 64 -0.70 -11.78 -2.37
N ARG A 65 -1.26 -11.17 -3.42
CA ARG A 65 -0.53 -10.84 -4.63
C ARG A 65 -1.02 -9.52 -5.22
N ILE A 66 -0.07 -8.68 -5.60
CA ILE A 66 -0.30 -7.56 -6.49
C ILE A 66 0.59 -7.77 -7.71
N LYS A 67 -0.01 -7.92 -8.90
CA LYS A 67 0.72 -8.20 -10.12
C LYS A 67 0.23 -7.39 -11.31
N ASP A 68 1.14 -7.01 -12.22
CA ASP A 68 0.83 -6.33 -13.48
C ASP A 68 -0.11 -5.12 -13.29
N SER A 69 0.06 -4.42 -12.18
CA SER A 69 -0.84 -3.36 -11.71
C SER A 69 -0.09 -2.03 -11.61
N VAL A 70 -0.86 -0.95 -11.65
CA VAL A 70 -0.33 0.41 -11.47
C VAL A 70 -0.92 0.99 -10.20
N ILE A 71 -0.06 1.46 -9.31
CA ILE A 71 -0.43 2.22 -8.11
C ILE A 71 0.18 3.61 -8.28
N HIS A 72 -0.64 4.65 -8.31
CA HIS A 72 -0.14 6.00 -8.58
C HIS A 72 -0.90 7.15 -7.92
N ASP A 73 -0.24 8.31 -7.92
CA ASP A 73 -0.77 9.63 -7.57
C ASP A 73 -1.32 9.77 -6.13
N GLY A 74 -0.64 9.16 -5.16
CA GLY A 74 -0.98 9.31 -3.75
C GLY A 74 -0.37 10.52 -3.05
N LEU A 75 -0.98 10.90 -1.94
CA LEU A 75 -0.58 12.09 -1.17
C LEU A 75 0.43 11.79 -0.04
N ASP A 76 0.76 10.52 0.16
CA ASP A 76 1.77 10.05 1.08
C ASP A 76 2.33 8.71 0.55
N TRP A 77 2.31 7.63 1.34
CA TRP A 77 3.02 6.40 1.02
C TRP A 77 2.32 5.57 -0.07
N GLY A 78 3.07 4.93 -0.96
CA GLY A 78 2.50 4.06 -1.99
C GLY A 78 2.02 2.71 -1.46
N LEU A 79 2.98 1.84 -1.14
CA LEU A 79 2.74 0.50 -0.61
C LEU A 79 3.38 0.35 0.77
N SER A 80 2.64 -0.26 1.69
CA SER A 80 3.17 -0.60 3.03
C SER A 80 2.87 -2.05 3.38
N ILE A 81 3.92 -2.82 3.66
CA ILE A 81 3.86 -4.19 4.16
C ILE A 81 4.47 -4.21 5.56
N VAL A 82 3.66 -4.44 6.58
CA VAL A 82 4.08 -4.43 7.98
C VAL A 82 3.51 -5.64 8.71
N SER A 83 4.37 -6.39 9.42
CA SER A 83 3.94 -7.52 10.25
C SER A 83 3.07 -8.53 9.50
N SER A 84 3.36 -8.78 8.21
CA SER A 84 2.54 -9.60 7.32
C SER A 84 3.41 -10.64 6.63
N ASN A 85 2.86 -11.73 6.08
CA ASN A 85 3.65 -12.77 5.42
C ASN A 85 3.00 -13.25 4.11
N ASN A 86 3.76 -13.98 3.30
CA ASN A 86 3.28 -14.65 2.09
C ASN A 86 2.71 -13.64 1.06
N ILE A 87 3.48 -12.60 0.75
CA ILE A 87 3.03 -11.53 -0.15
C ILE A 87 3.93 -11.47 -1.38
N GLU A 88 3.29 -11.43 -2.54
CA GLU A 88 3.93 -11.30 -3.84
C GLU A 88 3.60 -9.95 -4.46
N ILE A 89 4.62 -9.14 -4.74
CA ILE A 89 4.51 -7.87 -5.44
C ILE A 89 5.36 -8.00 -6.69
N ILE A 90 4.72 -8.19 -7.84
CA ILE A 90 5.37 -8.63 -9.08
C ILE A 90 5.01 -7.71 -10.26
N ASP A 91 6.00 -7.22 -11.00
CA ASP A 91 5.78 -6.52 -12.27
C ASP A 91 4.83 -5.31 -12.19
N ASN A 92 4.84 -4.58 -11.07
CA ASN A 92 3.98 -3.42 -10.86
C ASN A 92 4.70 -2.09 -11.13
N THR A 93 3.92 -1.06 -11.46
CA THR A 93 4.40 0.33 -11.45
C THR A 93 3.85 1.05 -10.23
N ILE A 94 4.74 1.54 -9.37
CA ILE A 94 4.43 2.28 -8.13
C ILE A 94 5.06 3.67 -8.24
N VAL A 95 4.28 4.68 -8.64
CA VAL A 95 4.83 6.00 -9.03
C VAL A 95 4.04 7.20 -8.46
N GLY A 96 4.73 8.31 -8.21
CA GLY A 96 4.07 9.58 -7.84
C GLY A 96 3.63 9.62 -6.38
N TRP A 97 4.59 9.46 -5.47
CA TRP A 97 4.35 9.36 -4.02
C TRP A 97 5.03 10.46 -3.25
N ARG A 98 4.47 10.82 -2.10
CA ARG A 98 5.09 11.73 -1.13
C ARG A 98 5.60 10.92 0.07
N ALA A 99 6.80 11.21 0.53
CA ALA A 99 7.54 10.51 1.58
C ALA A 99 8.14 9.15 1.20
N VAL A 100 7.32 8.15 0.85
CA VAL A 100 7.76 6.75 0.74
C VAL A 100 7.05 6.05 -0.41
N GLY A 101 7.79 5.51 -1.38
CA GLY A 101 7.20 4.69 -2.43
C GLY A 101 6.73 3.34 -1.90
N VAL A 102 7.64 2.62 -1.22
CA VAL A 102 7.36 1.30 -0.65
C VAL A 102 8.03 1.17 0.72
N LYS A 103 7.30 0.69 1.72
CA LYS A 103 7.84 0.23 3.01
C LYS A 103 7.59 -1.26 3.19
N ILE A 104 8.63 -1.99 3.58
CA ILE A 104 8.56 -3.40 3.94
C ILE A 104 9.24 -3.57 5.31
N ASP A 105 8.52 -4.07 6.30
CA ASP A 105 9.00 -4.09 7.70
C ASP A 105 8.39 -5.25 8.49
N LYS A 106 9.21 -5.91 9.33
CA LYS A 106 8.82 -7.06 10.19
C LYS A 106 8.00 -8.13 9.48
N THR A 107 8.44 -8.56 8.30
CA THR A 107 7.68 -9.45 7.40
C THR A 107 8.53 -10.64 6.97
N GLN A 108 7.90 -11.73 6.55
CA GLN A 108 8.57 -12.94 6.05
C GLN A 108 7.91 -13.46 4.77
N ASN A 109 8.68 -14.19 3.97
CA ASN A 109 8.21 -14.81 2.72
C ASN A 109 7.59 -13.79 1.75
N ILE A 110 8.40 -12.80 1.35
CA ILE A 110 8.00 -11.74 0.42
C ILE A 110 8.74 -11.91 -0.89
N THR A 111 7.97 -11.99 -1.98
CA THR A 111 8.51 -11.92 -3.34
C THR A 111 8.29 -10.50 -3.85
N PHE A 112 9.36 -9.76 -4.07
CA PHE A 112 9.30 -8.40 -4.63
C PHE A 112 10.21 -8.33 -5.87
N THR A 113 9.63 -8.47 -7.06
CA THR A 113 10.40 -8.58 -8.31
C THR A 113 9.75 -7.85 -9.47
N GLY A 114 10.56 -7.33 -10.39
CA GLY A 114 10.07 -6.68 -11.62
C GLY A 114 9.33 -5.35 -11.43
N ASN A 115 9.25 -4.82 -10.21
CA ASN A 115 8.51 -3.59 -9.95
C ASN A 115 9.33 -2.34 -10.30
N LEU A 116 8.68 -1.34 -10.90
CA LEU A 116 9.17 0.02 -11.01
C LEU A 116 8.68 0.84 -9.81
N ILE A 117 9.61 1.46 -9.07
CA ILE A 117 9.28 2.43 -8.02
C ILE A 117 9.92 3.77 -8.42
N GLY A 118 9.11 4.80 -8.65
CA GLY A 118 9.60 6.06 -9.21
C GLY A 118 8.87 7.28 -8.69
N ASP A 119 9.45 8.47 -8.93
CA ASP A 119 8.87 9.76 -8.56
C ASP A 119 8.41 9.82 -7.08
N VAL A 120 9.28 9.35 -6.18
CA VAL A 120 9.09 9.45 -4.73
C VAL A 120 9.67 10.77 -4.26
N ARG A 121 8.82 11.66 -3.76
CA ARG A 121 9.17 13.04 -3.38
C ARG A 121 9.24 13.17 -1.86
N ALA A 122 10.16 13.97 -1.35
CA ALA A 122 10.26 14.22 0.09
C ALA A 122 8.98 14.87 0.66
N ARG A 123 8.66 14.61 1.94
CA ARG A 123 7.66 15.42 2.63
C ARG A 123 8.21 16.82 2.81
N VAL A 124 7.54 17.79 2.20
CA VAL A 124 7.68 19.18 2.58
C VAL A 124 6.74 19.45 3.76
N TRP A 125 7.30 19.89 4.88
CA TRP A 125 6.54 20.37 6.02
C TRP A 125 6.27 21.86 5.80
N THR A 126 5.00 22.25 5.83
CA THR A 126 4.63 23.66 5.77
C THR A 126 4.18 24.11 7.15
N ALA A 127 4.99 24.93 7.82
CA ALA A 127 4.55 25.67 8.99
C ALA A 127 3.92 26.98 8.50
N LEU A 128 2.65 27.23 8.84
CA LEU A 128 1.93 28.48 8.52
C LEU A 128 1.96 28.87 7.02
N GLY A 129 2.02 27.90 6.10
CA GLY A 129 2.04 28.14 4.66
C GLY A 129 3.42 28.42 4.06
N MET A 130 4.50 28.32 4.84
CA MET A 130 5.88 28.42 4.35
C MET A 130 6.56 27.06 4.37
N VAL A 131 7.23 26.74 3.26
CA VAL A 131 8.10 25.56 3.13
C VAL A 131 9.26 25.71 4.11
N VAL A 132 9.44 24.71 4.99
CA VAL A 132 10.61 24.57 5.86
C VAL A 132 11.50 23.46 5.33
#